data_AF-A0A225DBJ1-F1
#
_entry.id   AF-A0A225DBJ1-F1
#
_cell.length_a   1.000
_cell.length_b   1.000
_cell.length_c   1.000
_cell.angle_alpha   90.00
_cell.angle_beta   90.00
_cell.angle_gamma   90.00
#
_symmetry.space_group_name_H-M   'P 1'
#
loop_
_entity.id
_entity.type
_entity.pdbx_description
1 polymer ?
#
loop_
_entity_poly.entity_id
_entity_poly.type
_entity_poly.pdbx_seq_one_letter_code
_entity_poly.pdbx_strand_id
1 'polypeptide(L)'
;MTSTDDTFFARGLPDPATEGAFYRDVAVKRFIAWGVDVAIIALITAILVPLTAFTALFYLVGLYMVVAFLYRWIGLARKSATIGQRLVSLEFRTFRGERLDALTAFLHVLGYTVSWSFGIPQLISIATMLITPKGQSLTDMLLGTAAINRAARF
;
A
#
# COMPACT_ATOMS: atom_id res chain seq x y z
N MET A 1 4.85 -21.54 13.45
CA MET A 1 3.39 -21.77 13.48
C MET A 1 2.82 -21.17 12.20
N THR A 2 2.86 -21.95 11.11
CA THR A 2 2.30 -21.59 9.80
C THR A 2 0.78 -21.61 9.91
N SER A 3 0.14 -20.49 9.57
CA SER A 3 -1.33 -20.34 9.61
C SER A 3 -1.93 -21.16 8.48
N THR A 4 -3.16 -21.67 8.62
CA THR A 4 -3.91 -22.30 7.53
C THR A 4 -3.98 -21.41 6.28
N ASP A 5 -3.95 -20.09 6.46
CA ASP A 5 -3.83 -19.09 5.38
C ASP A 5 -2.55 -19.26 4.55
N ASP A 6 -1.42 -19.57 5.18
CA ASP A 6 -0.14 -19.74 4.49
C ASP A 6 -0.18 -20.97 3.56
N THR A 7 -1.04 -21.95 3.84
CA THR A 7 -1.28 -23.10 2.94
C THR A 7 -2.22 -22.77 1.78
N PHE A 8 -3.18 -21.85 1.98
CA PHE A 8 -4.06 -21.36 0.92
C PHE A 8 -3.29 -20.54 -0.11
N PHE A 9 -2.42 -19.65 0.38
CA PHE A 9 -1.55 -18.81 -0.45
C PHE A 9 -0.35 -19.55 -1.05
N ALA A 10 -0.07 -20.80 -0.63
CA ALA A 10 1.00 -21.62 -1.22
C ALA A 10 0.78 -21.91 -2.73
N ARG A 11 -0.46 -21.77 -3.23
CA ARG A 11 -0.79 -21.86 -4.66
C ARG A 11 -0.72 -20.53 -5.43
N GLY A 12 -0.45 -19.41 -4.76
CA GLY A 12 -0.42 -18.07 -5.35
C GLY A 12 -1.52 -17.13 -4.85
N LEU A 13 -1.79 -16.06 -5.59
CA LEU A 13 -2.90 -15.15 -5.32
C LEU A 13 -4.27 -15.84 -5.49
N PRO A 14 -5.26 -15.55 -4.62
CA PRO A 14 -6.63 -16.07 -4.74
C PRO A 14 -7.20 -15.79 -6.13
N ASP A 15 -7.90 -16.77 -6.70
CA ASP A 15 -8.53 -16.62 -8.00
C ASP A 15 -9.78 -15.72 -7.88
N PRO A 16 -9.86 -14.60 -8.60
CA PRO A 16 -11.01 -13.69 -8.53
C PRO A 16 -12.35 -14.35 -8.87
N ALA A 17 -12.37 -15.39 -9.71
CA ALA A 17 -13.59 -16.05 -10.14
C ALA A 17 -14.20 -16.95 -9.04
N THR A 18 -13.35 -17.63 -8.28
CA THR A 18 -13.77 -18.56 -7.22
C THR A 18 -13.72 -17.92 -5.83
N GLU A 19 -12.84 -16.94 -5.61
CA GLU A 19 -12.52 -16.37 -4.31
C GLU A 19 -12.61 -14.83 -4.30
N GLY A 20 -13.53 -14.26 -5.09
CA GLY A 20 -13.72 -12.81 -5.23
C GLY A 20 -14.01 -12.06 -3.92
N ALA A 21 -14.37 -12.75 -2.83
CA ALA A 21 -14.52 -12.16 -1.50
C ALA A 21 -13.22 -11.47 -1.00
N PHE A 22 -12.04 -11.97 -1.39
CA PHE A 22 -10.76 -11.36 -1.04
C PHE A 22 -10.53 -10.00 -1.71
N TYR A 23 -11.16 -9.76 -2.87
CA TYR A 23 -11.00 -8.52 -3.65
C TYR A 23 -12.17 -7.55 -3.50
N ARG A 24 -13.21 -7.93 -2.74
CA ARG A 24 -14.39 -7.09 -2.52
C ARG A 24 -14.01 -5.78 -1.84
N ASP A 25 -14.50 -4.67 -2.40
CA ASP A 25 -14.32 -3.29 -1.92
C ASP A 25 -12.85 -2.84 -1.76
N VAL A 26 -11.90 -3.56 -2.37
CA VAL A 26 -10.46 -3.27 -2.23
C VAL A 26 -10.13 -1.84 -2.67
N ALA A 27 -10.72 -1.36 -3.77
CA ALA A 27 -10.50 0.00 -4.26
C ALA A 27 -10.97 1.07 -3.23
N VAL A 28 -12.16 0.91 -2.65
CA VAL A 28 -12.72 1.84 -1.65
C VAL A 28 -11.91 1.79 -0.36
N LYS A 29 -11.57 0.59 0.12
CA LYS A 29 -10.73 0.42 1.31
C LYS A 29 -9.34 1.03 1.12
N ARG A 30 -8.74 0.89 -0.07
CA ARG A 30 -7.47 1.54 -0.41
C ARG A 30 -7.60 3.07 -0.37
N PHE A 31 -8.70 3.65 -0.83
CA PHE A 31 -8.95 5.08 -0.75
C PHE A 31 -9.06 5.59 0.71
N ILE A 32 -9.83 4.87 1.54
CA ILE A 32 -9.94 5.18 2.98
C ILE A 32 -8.57 5.07 3.67
N ALA A 33 -7.84 3.98 3.41
CA ALA A 33 -6.51 3.77 3.94
C ALA A 33 -5.53 4.86 3.52
N TRP A 34 -5.62 5.33 2.27
CA TRP A 34 -4.81 6.45 1.78
C TRP A 34 -5.09 7.74 2.55
N GLY A 35 -6.36 8.07 2.79
CA GLY A 35 -6.72 9.25 3.59
C GLY A 35 -6.17 9.19 5.02
N VAL A 36 -6.26 8.01 5.66
CA VAL A 36 -5.68 7.79 6.99
C VAL A 36 -4.16 7.93 6.98
N ASP A 37 -3.48 7.34 5.99
CA ASP A 37 -2.03 7.46 5.86
C ASP A 37 -1.60 8.92 5.63
N VAL A 38 -2.34 9.69 4.81
CA VAL A 38 -2.09 11.12 4.60
C VAL A 38 -2.17 11.88 5.92
N ALA A 39 -3.20 11.63 6.74
CA ALA A 39 -3.35 12.28 8.04
C ALA A 39 -2.19 11.92 9.00
N ILE A 40 -1.77 10.66 9.04
CA ILE A 40 -0.65 10.20 9.88
C ILE A 40 0.66 10.86 9.41
N ILE A 41 0.94 10.87 8.12
CA ILE A 41 2.16 11.47 7.55
C ILE A 41 2.16 12.98 7.81
N ALA A 42 1.02 13.66 7.63
CA ALA A 42 0.89 15.08 7.92
C ALA A 42 1.15 15.37 9.40
N LEU A 43 0.64 14.55 10.32
CA LEU A 43 0.89 14.69 11.76
C LEU A 43 2.37 14.50 12.10
N ILE A 44 3.02 13.46 11.57
CA ILE A 44 4.46 13.23 11.77
C ILE A 44 5.26 14.43 11.24
N THR A 45 4.92 14.91 10.04
CA THR A 45 5.58 16.07 9.44
C THR A 45 5.40 17.32 10.31
N ALA A 46 4.18 17.58 10.80
CA ALA A 46 3.88 18.71 11.67
C ALA A 46 4.65 18.66 12.99
N ILE A 47 4.87 17.47 13.57
CA ILE A 47 5.70 17.27 14.76
C ILE A 47 7.19 17.53 14.46
N LEU A 48 7.67 17.16 13.27
CA LEU A 48 9.07 17.38 12.87
C LEU A 48 9.39 18.86 12.62
N VAL A 49 8.43 19.67 12.16
CA VAL A 49 8.65 21.10 11.90
C VAL A 49 9.27 21.86 13.08
N PRO A 50 8.70 21.86 14.30
CA PRO A 50 9.30 22.55 15.44
C PRO A 50 10.64 21.92 15.86
N LEU A 51 10.83 20.61 15.67
CA LEU A 51 12.09 19.93 15.99
C LEU A 51 13.25 20.36 15.08
N THR A 52 12.94 20.84 13.87
CA THR A 52 13.93 21.45 12.96
C THR A 52 14.14 22.95 13.21
N ALA A 53 13.73 23.46 14.38
CA ALA A 53 13.68 24.89 14.69
C ALA A 53 12.93 25.69 13.61
N PHE A 54 11.83 25.12 13.10
CA PHE A 54 10.99 25.67 12.03
C PHE A 54 11.66 25.84 10.65
N THR A 55 12.92 25.45 10.49
CA THR A 55 13.60 25.52 9.18
C THR A 55 12.91 24.64 8.12
N ALA A 56 12.23 23.56 8.53
CA ALA A 56 11.45 22.71 7.64
C ALA A 56 10.33 23.43 6.89
N LEU A 57 9.87 24.61 7.33
CA LEU A 57 8.88 25.38 6.58
C LEU A 57 9.37 25.75 5.17
N PHE A 58 10.69 25.93 4.98
CA PHE A 58 11.28 26.24 3.68
C PHE A 58 11.36 25.04 2.73
N TYR A 59 11.32 23.81 3.25
CA TYR A 59 11.42 22.57 2.47
C TYR A 59 10.31 21.57 2.85
N LEU A 60 9.14 22.09 3.24
CA LEU A 60 8.06 21.31 3.83
C LEU A 60 7.56 20.20 2.91
N VAL A 61 7.43 20.48 1.61
CA VAL A 61 7.04 19.50 0.60
C VAL A 61 8.07 18.37 0.51
N GLY A 62 9.36 18.70 0.51
CA GLY A 62 10.44 17.71 0.49
C GLY A 62 10.43 16.84 1.75
N LEU A 63 10.29 17.46 2.93
CA LEU A 63 10.19 16.73 4.20
C LEU A 63 8.98 15.79 4.20
N TYR A 64 7.80 16.27 3.79
CA TYR A 64 6.59 15.46 3.70
C TYR A 64 6.79 14.26 2.78
N MET A 65 7.42 14.44 1.61
CA MET A 65 7.67 13.35 0.66
C MET A 65 8.63 12.30 1.24
N VAL A 66 9.69 12.71 1.93
CA VAL A 66 10.62 11.78 2.60
C VAL A 66 9.91 11.01 3.72
N VAL A 67 9.14 11.69 4.56
CA VAL A 67 8.37 11.05 5.64
C VAL A 67 7.36 10.07 5.06
N ALA A 68 6.63 10.47 4.01
CA ALA A 68 5.66 9.63 3.32
C ALA A 68 6.32 8.37 2.76
N PHE A 69 7.48 8.51 2.12
CA PHE A 69 8.25 7.41 1.56
C PHE A 69 8.67 6.42 2.65
N LEU A 70 9.33 6.90 3.70
CA LEU A 70 9.84 6.05 4.79
C LEU A 70 8.70 5.36 5.54
N TYR A 71 7.63 6.08 5.86
CA TYR A 71 6.45 5.52 6.51
C TYR A 71 5.85 4.36 5.72
N ARG A 72 5.63 4.55 4.41
CA ARG A 72 5.04 3.53 3.54
C ARG A 72 5.98 2.35 3.34
N TRP A 73 7.27 2.61 3.11
CA TRP A 73 8.25 1.55 2.88
C TRP A 73 8.41 0.67 4.11
N ILE A 74 8.60 1.26 5.30
CA ILE A 74 8.73 0.51 6.55
C ILE A 74 7.45 -0.28 6.85
N GLY A 75 6.27 0.30 6.63
CA GLY A 75 4.99 -0.37 6.83
C GLY A 75 4.83 -1.60 5.93
N LEU A 76 5.06 -1.43 4.62
CA LEU A 76 4.96 -2.51 3.64
C LEU A 76 6.02 -3.59 3.87
N ALA A 77 7.29 -3.22 4.11
CA ALA A 77 8.37 -4.18 4.34
C ALA A 77 8.16 -5.03 5.61
N ARG A 78 7.60 -4.45 6.68
CA ARG A 78 7.44 -5.16 7.96
C ARG A 78 6.15 -5.94 8.08
N LYS A 79 5.06 -5.42 7.52
CA LYS A 79 3.71 -5.95 7.76
C LYS A 79 2.93 -6.21 6.47
N SER A 80 3.53 -5.99 5.29
CA SER A 80 2.86 -6.04 4.00
C SER A 80 1.67 -5.07 3.91
N ALA A 81 1.62 -4.05 4.77
CA ALA A 81 0.52 -3.10 4.87
C ALA A 81 0.95 -1.85 5.66
N THR A 82 0.49 -0.68 5.24
CA THR A 82 0.60 0.56 6.03
C THR A 82 -0.37 0.54 7.22
N ILE A 83 -0.25 1.49 8.16
CA ILE A 83 -1.18 1.55 9.30
C ILE A 83 -2.61 1.80 8.81
N GLY A 84 -2.82 2.71 7.86
CA GLY A 84 -4.13 2.95 7.25
C GLY A 84 -4.72 1.69 6.62
N GLN A 85 -3.89 0.93 5.90
CA GLN A 85 -4.32 -0.33 5.27
C GLN A 85 -4.68 -1.40 6.30
N ARG A 86 -3.93 -1.48 7.40
CA ARG A 86 -4.23 -2.40 8.50
C ARG A 86 -5.56 -2.09 9.18
N LEU A 87 -5.93 -0.81 9.29
CA LEU A 87 -7.19 -0.39 9.92
C LEU A 87 -8.42 -0.83 9.12
N VAL A 88 -8.28 -1.00 7.80
CA VAL A 88 -9.34 -1.49 6.90
C VAL A 88 -9.17 -2.96 6.54
N SER A 89 -8.31 -3.68 7.26
CA SER A 89 -7.99 -5.10 7.05
C SER A 89 -7.45 -5.43 5.64
N LEU A 90 -6.66 -4.53 5.06
CA LEU A 90 -5.95 -4.77 3.80
C LEU A 90 -4.51 -5.22 4.04
N GLU A 91 -4.04 -6.12 3.19
CA GLU A 91 -2.63 -6.48 3.07
C GLU A 91 -2.23 -6.76 1.63
N PHE A 92 -0.98 -6.47 1.28
CA PHE A 92 -0.41 -6.80 -0.01
C PHE A 92 0.20 -8.19 -0.01
N ARG A 93 0.03 -8.90 -1.12
CA ARG A 93 0.69 -10.17 -1.39
C ARG A 93 1.33 -10.17 -2.78
N THR A 94 2.42 -10.90 -2.94
CA THR A 94 3.04 -11.18 -4.24
C THR A 94 2.18 -12.17 -5.03
N PHE A 95 2.49 -12.39 -6.31
CA PHE A 95 1.80 -13.37 -7.15
C PHE A 95 1.87 -14.80 -6.59
N ARG A 96 2.90 -15.08 -5.78
CA ARG A 96 3.12 -16.33 -5.05
C ARG A 96 2.34 -16.38 -3.73
N GLY A 97 1.55 -15.36 -3.39
CA GLY A 97 0.80 -15.28 -2.14
C GLY A 97 1.67 -14.90 -0.92
N GLU A 98 2.95 -14.61 -1.13
CA GLU A 98 3.89 -14.25 -0.08
C GLU A 98 3.73 -12.78 0.35
N ARG A 99 4.19 -12.45 1.55
CA ARG A 99 4.29 -11.05 1.98
C ARG A 99 5.35 -10.33 1.16
N LEU A 100 5.22 -9.00 1.03
CA LEU A 100 6.24 -8.20 0.37
C LEU A 100 7.55 -8.24 1.16
N ASP A 101 8.63 -8.56 0.46
CA ASP A 101 9.98 -8.38 1.00
C ASP A 101 10.36 -6.88 0.97
N ALA A 102 11.49 -6.54 1.59
CA ALA A 102 11.92 -5.15 1.71
C ALA A 102 12.20 -4.51 0.34
N LEU A 103 12.68 -5.28 -0.64
CA LEU A 103 13.01 -4.80 -1.99
C LEU A 103 11.73 -4.54 -2.81
N THR A 104 10.79 -5.48 -2.82
CA THR A 104 9.50 -5.31 -3.50
C THR A 104 8.71 -4.18 -2.86
N ALA A 105 8.71 -4.07 -1.53
CA ALA A 105 8.11 -2.93 -0.84
C ALA A 105 8.77 -1.60 -1.23
N PHE A 106 10.10 -1.56 -1.37
CA PHE A 106 10.82 -0.37 -1.82
C PHE A 106 10.41 0.03 -3.24
N LEU A 107 10.47 -0.92 -4.18
CA LEU A 107 10.08 -0.70 -5.59
C LEU A 107 8.62 -0.25 -5.70
N HIS A 108 7.75 -0.80 -4.86
CA HIS A 108 6.35 -0.43 -4.80
C HIS A 108 6.16 1.03 -4.39
N VAL A 109 6.82 1.46 -3.30
CA VAL A 109 6.74 2.84 -2.83
C VAL A 109 7.43 3.80 -3.79
N LEU A 110 8.53 3.41 -4.42
CA LEU A 110 9.20 4.18 -5.45
C LEU A 110 8.29 4.41 -6.66
N GLY A 111 7.68 3.35 -7.18
CA GLY A 111 6.73 3.43 -8.29
C GLY A 111 5.52 4.32 -7.98
N TYR A 112 4.99 4.22 -6.75
CA TYR A 112 3.93 5.11 -6.27
C TYR A 112 4.39 6.57 -6.20
N THR A 113 5.58 6.83 -5.65
CA THR A 113 6.13 8.18 -5.49
C THR A 113 6.36 8.85 -6.84
N VAL A 114 6.96 8.12 -7.79
CA VAL A 114 7.14 8.57 -9.18
C VAL A 114 5.79 8.83 -9.84
N SER A 115 4.81 7.95 -9.65
CA SER A 115 3.46 8.13 -10.22
C SER A 115 2.79 9.42 -9.76
N TRP A 116 2.97 9.79 -8.49
CA TRP A 116 2.50 11.06 -7.95
C TRP A 116 3.26 12.28 -8.45
N SER A 117 4.56 12.16 -8.74
CA SER A 117 5.35 13.25 -9.33
C SER A 117 4.88 13.63 -10.74
N PHE A 118 4.38 12.67 -11.52
CA PHE A 118 3.94 12.89 -12.90
C PHE A 118 2.41 13.02 -13.06
N GLY A 119 1.62 12.63 -12.06
CA GLY A 119 0.15 12.74 -12.03
C GLY A 119 -0.60 11.78 -12.97
N ILE A 120 -0.19 11.66 -14.24
CA ILE A 120 -0.80 10.79 -15.24
C ILE A 120 -0.77 9.30 -14.82
N PRO A 121 0.36 8.73 -14.36
CA PRO A 121 0.39 7.32 -13.95
C PRO A 121 -0.52 7.03 -12.75
N GLN A 122 -0.79 8.04 -11.92
CA GLN A 122 -1.70 7.93 -10.80
C GLN A 122 -3.16 7.80 -11.26
N LEU A 123 -3.58 8.54 -12.29
CA LEU A 123 -4.92 8.41 -12.89
C LEU A 123 -5.11 7.03 -13.53
N ILE A 124 -4.10 6.55 -14.26
CA ILE A 124 -4.11 5.20 -14.84
C ILE A 124 -4.24 4.15 -13.74
N SER A 125 -3.51 4.31 -12.63
CA SER A 125 -3.59 3.39 -11.49
C SER A 125 -4.98 3.33 -10.86
N ILE A 126 -5.71 4.45 -10.80
CA ILE A 126 -7.09 4.47 -10.31
C ILE A 126 -8.00 3.73 -11.31
N ALA A 127 -7.85 4.00 -12.61
CA ALA A 127 -8.63 3.32 -13.64
C ALA A 127 -8.41 1.80 -13.63
N THR A 128 -7.15 1.34 -13.53
CA THR A 128 -6.85 -0.09 -13.48
C THR A 128 -7.43 -0.77 -12.24
N MET A 129 -7.47 -0.09 -11.10
CA MET A 129 -8.10 -0.64 -9.89
C MET A 129 -9.60 -0.84 -10.04
N LEU A 130 -10.28 0.03 -10.79
CA LEU A 130 -11.73 -0.07 -11.00
C LEU A 130 -12.10 -1.12 -12.04
N ILE A 131 -11.22 -1.37 -13.02
CA ILE A 131 -11.50 -2.26 -14.15
C ILE A 131 -11.01 -3.69 -13.87
N THR A 132 -9.90 -3.85 -13.15
CA THR A 132 -9.25 -5.16 -12.98
C THR A 132 -9.95 -5.99 -11.89
N PRO A 133 -10.24 -7.29 -12.10
CA PRO A 133 -10.89 -8.16 -11.11
C PRO A 133 -10.14 -8.26 -9.76
N LYS A 134 -8.82 -8.03 -9.77
CA LYS A 134 -7.95 -8.06 -8.58
C LYS A 134 -7.78 -6.69 -7.90
N GLY A 135 -8.40 -5.62 -8.43
CA GLY A 135 -8.27 -4.27 -7.87
C GLY A 135 -6.84 -3.72 -7.86
N GLN A 136 -6.06 -4.04 -8.91
CA GLN A 136 -4.63 -3.74 -8.99
C GLN A 136 -4.35 -2.33 -9.54
N SER A 137 -3.40 -1.62 -8.91
CA SER A 137 -2.77 -0.43 -9.49
C SER A 137 -1.85 -0.78 -10.66
N LEU A 138 -1.42 0.21 -11.44
CA LEU A 138 -0.42 0.00 -12.49
C LEU A 138 0.88 -0.57 -11.89
N THR A 139 1.31 -0.03 -10.75
CA THR A 139 2.49 -0.51 -10.02
C THR A 139 2.30 -1.92 -9.48
N ASP A 140 1.08 -2.26 -9.04
CA ASP A 140 0.74 -3.60 -8.57
C ASP A 140 0.91 -4.62 -9.70
N MET A 141 0.41 -4.30 -10.89
CA MET A 141 0.53 -5.15 -12.07
C MET A 141 1.99 -5.33 -12.50
N LEU A 142 2.78 -4.25 -12.51
CA LEU A 142 4.20 -4.29 -12.85
C LEU A 142 5.02 -5.15 -11.88
N LEU A 143 4.70 -5.09 -10.58
CA LEU A 143 5.40 -5.87 -9.55
C LEU A 143 4.79 -7.25 -9.31
N GLY A 144 3.70 -7.60 -9.98
CA GLY A 144 2.97 -8.85 -9.75
C GLY A 144 2.45 -8.96 -8.31
N THR A 145 1.94 -7.87 -7.75
CA THR A 145 1.40 -7.81 -6.38
C THR A 145 -0.09 -7.50 -6.43
N ALA A 146 -0.82 -7.82 -5.36
CA ALA A 146 -2.22 -7.41 -5.22
C ALA A 146 -2.54 -7.11 -3.75
N ALA A 147 -3.42 -6.14 -3.54
CA ALA A 147 -4.02 -5.89 -2.24
C ALA A 147 -5.22 -6.83 -2.06
N ILE A 148 -5.26 -7.53 -0.94
CA ILE A 148 -6.34 -8.44 -0.57
C ILE A 148 -6.88 -8.08 0.81
N ASN A 149 -8.16 -8.36 1.03
CA ASN A 149 -8.72 -8.38 2.37
C ASN A 149 -8.05 -9.48 3.17
N ARG A 150 -7.51 -9.15 4.34
CA ARG A 150 -7.03 -10.14 5.30
C ARG A 150 -8.20 -11.05 5.68
N ALA A 151 -8.04 -12.35 5.46
CA ALA A 151 -8.97 -13.36 5.98
C ALA A 151 -9.15 -13.13 7.47
N ALA A 152 -10.41 -13.03 7.94
CA ALA A 152 -10.70 -13.01 9.36
C ALA A 152 -10.15 -14.31 9.95
N ARG A 153 -9.13 -14.19 10.82
CA ARG A 153 -8.69 -15.29 11.68
C ARG A 153 -9.83 -15.53 12.66
N PHE A 154 -10.62 -16.56 12.43
CA PHE A 154 -11.49 -17.14 13.45
C PHE A 154 -10.69 -18.18 14.23
#